data_AF-A0A1J5GYB8-F1
#
_entry.id   AF-A0A1J5GYB8-F1
#
_cell.length_a   1.000
_cell.length_b   1.000
_cell.length_c   1.000
_cell.angle_alpha   90.00
_cell.angle_beta   90.00
_cell.angle_gamma   90.00
#
_symmetry.space_group_name_H-M   'P 1'
#
loop_
_entity.id
_entity.type
_entity.pdbx_description
1 polymer ?
#
loop_
_entity_poly.entity_id
_entity_poly.type
_entity_poly.pdbx_seq_one_letter_code
_entity_poly.pdbx_strand_id
1 'polypeptide(L)'
;MSQNIGRPALSDKQVDTLFRKLEPYLKAGLSINKACLKAQIPKSTIYDLQSENSEFAERIEVAQNHLSIVVAEIVSNELELIKTKQAGGSGLTRDQIKFIQWVATNSRATKEEFSRDEIKEAENQAIESVKNDPKTINNLLGAYQRILDNMGYTLTPPS
;
A
#
# COMPACT_ATOMS: atom_id res chain seq x y z
N MET A 1 -24.50 1.12 -53.12
CA MET A 1 -23.34 1.56 -52.32
C MET A 1 -23.79 1.60 -50.87
N SER A 2 -23.40 0.61 -50.07
CA SER A 2 -23.81 0.51 -48.66
C SER A 2 -22.98 1.50 -47.84
N GLN A 3 -23.62 2.53 -47.27
CA GLN A 3 -22.99 3.34 -46.25
C GLN A 3 -22.92 2.50 -44.97
N ASN A 4 -21.72 2.12 -44.55
CA ASN A 4 -21.48 1.65 -43.19
C ASN A 4 -21.77 2.82 -42.24
N ILE A 5 -22.99 2.87 -41.72
CA ILE A 5 -23.39 3.80 -40.65
C ILE A 5 -22.77 3.27 -39.35
N GLY A 6 -21.47 3.49 -39.20
CA GLY A 6 -20.75 3.24 -37.95
C GLY A 6 -21.10 4.30 -36.91
N ARG A 7 -20.94 3.94 -35.62
CA ARG A 7 -21.02 4.91 -34.53
C ARG A 7 -19.92 5.96 -34.75
N PRO A 8 -20.22 7.27 -34.71
CA PRO A 8 -19.20 8.30 -34.87
C PRO A 8 -18.16 8.19 -33.76
N ALA A 9 -16.88 8.36 -34.12
CA ALA A 9 -15.77 8.36 -33.17
C ALA A 9 -15.98 9.47 -32.13
N LEU A 10 -15.63 9.18 -30.87
CA LEU A 10 -15.68 10.17 -29.81
C LEU A 10 -14.59 11.22 -30.05
N SER A 11 -14.94 12.49 -29.86
CA SER A 11 -13.95 13.57 -29.81
C SER A 11 -13.15 13.53 -28.50
N ASP A 12 -11.93 14.06 -28.50
CA ASP A 12 -11.08 14.12 -27.30
C ASP A 12 -11.78 14.79 -26.11
N LYS A 13 -12.58 15.84 -26.38
CA LYS A 13 -13.39 16.51 -25.34
C LYS A 13 -14.43 15.58 -24.70
N GLN A 14 -15.02 14.67 -25.48
CA GLN A 14 -15.96 13.68 -24.96
C GLN A 14 -15.22 12.61 -24.15
N VAL A 15 -14.07 12.14 -24.64
CA VAL A 15 -13.19 11.21 -23.92
C VAL A 15 -12.80 11.78 -22.55
N ASP A 16 -12.37 13.03 -22.50
CA ASP A 16 -12.05 13.73 -21.25
C ASP A 16 -13.24 13.87 -20.31
N THR A 17 -14.42 14.17 -20.86
CA THR A 17 -15.64 14.28 -20.06
C THR A 17 -16.01 12.94 -19.43
N LEU A 18 -15.86 11.84 -20.17
CA LEU A 18 -16.06 10.49 -19.65
C LEU A 18 -15.07 10.18 -18.54
N PHE A 19 -13.78 10.48 -18.75
CA PHE A 19 -12.75 10.25 -17.73
C PHE A 19 -13.05 11.02 -16.45
N ARG A 20 -13.33 12.33 -16.53
CA ARG A 20 -13.62 13.18 -15.35
C ARG A 20 -14.79 12.67 -14.52
N LYS A 21 -15.79 12.06 -15.15
CA LYS A 21 -16.93 11.45 -14.44
C LYS A 21 -16.56 10.13 -13.76
N LEU A 22 -15.66 9.36 -14.35
CA LEU A 22 -15.29 8.03 -13.89
C LEU A 22 -14.19 8.08 -12.81
N GLU A 23 -13.25 9.01 -12.96
CA GLU A 23 -12.06 9.21 -12.13
C GLU A 23 -12.33 9.18 -10.61
N PRO A 24 -13.27 9.95 -10.03
CA PRO A 24 -13.47 9.94 -8.58
C PRO A 24 -13.85 8.56 -8.03
N TYR A 25 -14.57 7.76 -8.81
CA TYR A 25 -14.98 6.41 -8.41
C TYR A 25 -13.84 5.40 -8.52
N LEU A 26 -13.00 5.52 -9.56
CA LEU A 26 -11.81 4.70 -9.70
C LEU A 26 -10.81 4.99 -8.59
N LYS A 27 -10.58 6.28 -8.29
CA LYS A 27 -9.72 6.73 -7.19
C LYS A 27 -10.20 6.27 -5.81
N ALA A 28 -11.51 6.06 -5.65
CA ALA A 28 -12.10 5.48 -4.45
C ALA A 28 -11.93 3.94 -4.35
N GLY A 29 -11.20 3.31 -5.29
CA GLY A 29 -10.94 1.87 -5.31
C GLY A 29 -12.09 1.03 -5.90
N LEU A 30 -13.05 1.65 -6.60
CA LEU A 30 -14.10 0.88 -7.27
C LEU A 30 -13.58 0.22 -8.56
N SER A 31 -14.07 -0.98 -8.84
CA SER A 31 -13.82 -1.63 -10.12
C SER A 31 -14.45 -0.84 -11.27
N ILE A 32 -13.90 -0.95 -12.47
CA ILE A 32 -14.39 -0.26 -13.68
C ILE A 32 -15.91 -0.43 -13.84
N ASN A 33 -16.42 -1.65 -13.66
CA ASN A 33 -17.86 -1.94 -13.74
C ASN A 33 -18.69 -1.13 -12.72
N LYS A 34 -18.26 -1.07 -11.46
CA LYS A 34 -18.94 -0.30 -10.41
C LYS A 34 -18.82 1.21 -10.65
N ALA A 35 -17.65 1.67 -11.08
CA ALA A 35 -17.41 3.06 -11.44
C ALA A 35 -18.31 3.49 -12.61
N CYS A 36 -18.43 2.68 -13.66
CA CYS A 36 -19.33 2.92 -14.79
C CYS A 36 -20.79 3.03 -14.34
N LEU A 37 -21.24 2.12 -13.46
CA LEU A 37 -22.59 2.15 -12.91
C LEU A 37 -22.86 3.46 -12.13
N LYS A 38 -21.91 3.88 -11.28
CA LYS A 38 -22.01 5.12 -10.50
C LYS A 38 -21.95 6.38 -11.35
N ALA A 39 -21.14 6.36 -12.41
CA ALA A 39 -21.02 7.46 -13.37
C ALA A 39 -22.14 7.47 -14.42
N GLN A 40 -23.02 6.46 -14.42
CA GLN A 40 -24.06 6.25 -15.44
C GLN A 40 -23.49 6.19 -16.88
N ILE A 41 -22.34 5.54 -17.03
CA ILE A 41 -21.67 5.34 -18.33
C ILE A 41 -21.81 3.87 -18.75
N PRO A 42 -22.22 3.56 -19.99
CA PRO A 42 -22.25 2.19 -20.47
C PRO A 42 -20.85 1.56 -20.44
N LYS A 43 -20.72 0.40 -19.78
CA LYS A 43 -19.43 -0.31 -19.64
C LYS A 43 -18.75 -0.57 -20.99
N SER A 44 -19.53 -0.91 -22.03
CA SER A 44 -18.99 -1.18 -23.37
C SER A 44 -18.24 0.02 -23.91
N THR A 45 -18.77 1.23 -23.73
CA THR A 45 -18.12 2.46 -24.21
C THR A 45 -16.75 2.67 -23.55
N ILE A 46 -16.58 2.29 -22.27
CA ILE A 46 -15.28 2.39 -21.60
C ILE A 46 -14.31 1.31 -22.09
N TYR A 47 -14.76 0.06 -22.23
CA TYR A 47 -13.90 -1.03 -22.71
C TYR A 47 -13.46 -0.83 -24.15
N ASP A 48 -14.36 -0.41 -25.04
CA ASP A 48 -14.04 -0.08 -26.42
C ASP A 48 -12.96 1.01 -26.45
N LEU A 49 -13.16 2.09 -25.67
CA LEU A 49 -12.21 3.21 -25.60
C LEU A 49 -10.85 2.82 -25.00
N GLN A 50 -10.79 1.92 -24.02
CA GLN A 50 -9.52 1.40 -23.52
C GLN A 50 -8.77 0.56 -24.55
N SER A 51 -9.50 -0.16 -25.42
CA SER A 51 -8.88 -0.98 -26.49
C SER A 51 -8.38 -0.13 -27.66
N GLU A 52 -9.03 1.00 -27.91
CA GLU A 52 -8.75 1.90 -29.04
C GLU A 52 -7.79 3.05 -28.68
N ASN A 53 -7.71 3.44 -27.40
CA ASN A 53 -6.92 4.57 -26.93
C ASN A 53 -6.05 4.19 -25.72
N SER A 54 -4.74 4.01 -25.98
CA SER A 54 -3.76 3.64 -24.95
C SER A 54 -3.57 4.69 -23.86
N GLU A 55 -3.64 5.98 -24.21
CA GLU A 55 -3.53 7.07 -23.23
C GLU A 55 -4.71 7.06 -22.26
N PHE A 56 -5.92 6.82 -22.76
CA PHE A 56 -7.10 6.65 -21.92
C PHE A 56 -6.96 5.41 -21.02
N ALA A 57 -6.46 4.29 -21.56
CA ALA A 57 -6.22 3.08 -20.77
C ALA A 57 -5.22 3.33 -19.62
N GLU A 58 -4.11 4.03 -19.90
CA GLU A 58 -3.12 4.41 -18.89
C GLU A 58 -3.74 5.31 -17.80
N ARG A 59 -4.54 6.30 -18.19
CA ARG A 59 -5.24 7.16 -17.23
C ARG A 59 -6.18 6.38 -16.31
N ILE A 60 -6.86 5.35 -16.83
CA ILE A 60 -7.70 4.46 -16.01
C ILE A 60 -6.85 3.68 -15.02
N GLU A 61 -5.74 3.09 -15.47
CA GLU A 61 -4.83 2.34 -14.62
C GLU A 61 -4.26 3.21 -13.48
N VAL A 62 -3.78 4.40 -13.80
CA VAL A 62 -3.31 5.38 -12.81
C VAL A 62 -4.40 5.71 -11.79
N ALA A 63 -5.63 5.95 -12.24
CA ALA A 63 -6.74 6.24 -11.35
C ALA A 63 -7.10 5.05 -10.44
N GLN A 64 -7.04 3.81 -10.94
CA GLN A 64 -7.29 2.60 -10.14
C GLN A 64 -6.19 2.36 -9.09
N ASN A 65 -4.95 2.71 -9.39
CA ASN A 65 -3.82 2.57 -8.47
C ASN A 65 -3.74 3.67 -7.41
N HIS A 66 -4.53 4.74 -7.54
CA HIS A 66 -4.47 5.89 -6.62
C HIS A 66 -4.65 5.51 -5.15
N LEU A 67 -5.64 4.66 -4.84
CA LEU A 67 -5.87 4.23 -3.46
C LEU A 67 -4.68 3.47 -2.89
N SER A 68 -4.02 2.63 -3.70
CA SER A 68 -2.82 1.91 -3.30
C SER A 68 -1.67 2.86 -2.99
N ILE A 69 -1.51 3.94 -3.76
CA ILE A 69 -0.51 4.99 -3.52
C ILE A 69 -0.78 5.68 -2.17
N VAL A 70 -2.02 6.13 -1.95
CA VAL A 70 -2.43 6.81 -0.70
C VAL A 70 -2.20 5.89 0.52
N VAL A 71 -2.57 4.62 0.43
CA VAL A 71 -2.34 3.66 1.53
C VAL A 71 -0.85 3.44 1.76
N ALA A 72 -0.04 3.33 0.71
CA ALA A 72 1.40 3.17 0.84
C ALA A 72 2.07 4.39 1.52
N GLU A 73 1.62 5.61 1.21
CA GLU A 73 2.08 6.84 1.87
C GLU A 73 1.71 6.85 3.36
N ILE A 74 0.48 6.48 3.71
CA ILE A 74 0.04 6.38 5.11
C ILE A 74 0.91 5.37 5.87
N VAL A 75 1.11 4.17 5.30
CA VAL A 75 1.94 3.13 5.92
C VAL A 75 3.37 3.62 6.12
N SER A 76 3.95 4.27 5.11
CA SER A 76 5.33 4.78 5.18
C SER A 76 5.49 5.87 6.24
N ASN A 77 4.53 6.80 6.32
CA ASN A 77 4.54 7.85 7.33
C ASN A 77 4.44 7.28 8.74
N GLU A 78 3.59 6.28 8.97
CA GLU A 78 3.46 5.63 10.27
C GLU A 78 4.76 4.91 10.67
N LEU A 79 5.44 4.25 9.72
CA LEU A 79 6.75 3.64 9.99
C LEU A 79 7.80 4.68 10.38
N GLU A 80 7.85 5.85 9.72
CA GLU A 80 8.81 6.90 10.06
C GLU A 80 8.52 7.53 11.43
N LEU A 81 7.24 7.68 11.80
CA LEU A 81 6.85 8.11 13.14
C LEU A 81 7.29 7.10 14.21
N ILE A 82 7.09 5.81 13.96
CA ILE A 82 7.53 4.73 14.84
C ILE A 82 9.06 4.74 14.98
N LYS A 83 9.79 4.84 13.88
CA LYS A 83 11.26 4.92 13.86
C LYS A 83 11.77 6.14 14.65
N THR A 84 11.19 7.31 14.44
CA THR A 84 11.54 8.54 15.18
C THR A 84 11.30 8.36 16.68
N LYS A 85 10.18 7.74 17.06
CA LYS A 85 9.87 7.43 18.46
C LYS A 85 10.89 6.49 19.10
N GLN A 86 11.32 5.45 18.37
CA GLN A 86 12.38 4.54 18.84
C GLN A 86 13.72 5.26 19.01
N ALA A 87 14.10 6.10 18.04
CA ALA A 87 15.33 6.89 18.11
C ALA A 87 15.35 7.86 19.30
N GLY A 88 14.18 8.39 19.69
CA GLY A 88 14.00 9.19 20.90
C GLY A 88 13.98 8.40 22.21
N GLY A 89 14.28 7.10 22.21
CA GLY A 89 14.33 6.24 23.40
C GLY A 89 12.96 5.90 23.98
N SER A 90 11.86 6.20 23.27
CA SER A 90 10.51 5.88 23.73
C SER A 90 10.14 4.44 23.39
N GLY A 91 9.56 3.72 24.34
CA GLY A 91 9.05 2.37 24.13
C GLY A 91 7.91 2.32 23.11
N LEU A 92 7.86 1.25 22.32
CA LEU A 92 6.77 1.00 21.39
C LEU A 92 5.54 0.46 22.10
N THR A 93 4.36 0.86 21.61
CA THR A 93 3.10 0.24 22.06
C THR A 93 2.92 -1.12 21.41
N ARG A 94 2.05 -1.95 21.99
CA ARG A 94 1.67 -3.25 21.42
C ARG A 94 1.12 -3.13 20.00
N ASP A 95 0.32 -2.10 19.73
CA ASP A 95 -0.29 -1.89 18.41
C ASP A 95 0.75 -1.46 17.37
N GLN A 96 1.75 -0.65 17.76
CA GLN A 96 2.87 -0.30 16.89
C GLN A 96 3.72 -1.53 16.53
N ILE A 97 3.97 -2.41 17.50
CA ILE A 97 4.70 -3.67 17.25
C ILE A 97 3.91 -4.56 16.28
N LYS A 98 2.60 -4.74 16.50
CA LYS A 98 1.72 -5.50 15.59
C LYS A 98 1.69 -4.90 14.18
N PHE A 99 1.64 -3.58 14.08
CA PHE A 99 1.67 -2.89 12.81
C PHE A 99 2.99 -3.17 12.05
N ILE A 100 4.14 -3.02 12.71
CA ILE A 100 5.45 -3.33 12.12
C ILE A 100 5.51 -4.79 11.66
N GLN A 101 5.09 -5.74 12.50
CA GLN A 101 5.05 -7.17 12.16
C GLN A 101 4.15 -7.45 10.96
N TRP A 102 2.97 -6.81 10.92
CA TRP A 102 2.06 -6.93 9.79
C TRP A 102 2.70 -6.38 8.51
N VAL A 103 3.31 -5.20 8.55
CA VAL A 103 4.00 -4.64 7.38
C VAL A 103 5.13 -5.56 6.93
N ALA A 104 5.98 -6.01 7.85
CA ALA A 104 7.10 -6.89 7.57
C ALA A 104 6.67 -8.15 6.80
N THR A 105 5.57 -8.79 7.22
CA THR A 105 5.08 -10.05 6.65
C THR A 105 4.14 -9.94 5.46
N ASN A 106 3.56 -8.76 5.19
CA ASN A 106 2.53 -8.59 4.15
C ASN A 106 2.93 -7.59 3.05
N SER A 107 3.88 -6.68 3.29
CA SER A 107 4.37 -5.77 2.26
C SER A 107 5.20 -6.52 1.23
N ARG A 108 4.98 -6.23 -0.05
CA ARG A 108 5.79 -6.81 -1.14
C ARG A 108 7.28 -6.47 -0.99
N ALA A 109 7.60 -5.32 -0.39
CA ALA A 109 8.98 -4.86 -0.24
C ALA A 109 9.78 -5.60 0.84
N THR A 110 9.11 -6.24 1.81
CA THR A 110 9.77 -6.81 2.99
C THR A 110 9.43 -8.28 3.24
N LYS A 111 8.32 -8.79 2.69
CA LYS A 111 7.85 -10.16 2.97
C LYS A 111 8.84 -11.28 2.61
N GLU A 112 9.81 -11.00 1.73
CA GLU A 112 10.85 -11.97 1.33
C GLU A 112 11.96 -12.07 2.38
N GLU A 113 12.19 -10.98 3.13
CA GLU A 113 13.18 -10.88 4.21
C GLU A 113 12.63 -11.34 5.57
N PHE A 114 11.30 -11.34 5.73
CA PHE A 114 10.64 -11.64 6.99
C PHE A 114 9.61 -12.74 6.81
N SER A 115 10.03 -13.98 7.06
CA SER A 115 9.11 -15.11 7.01
C SER A 115 8.13 -15.08 8.21
N ARG A 116 6.92 -15.62 8.01
CA ARG A 116 5.92 -15.70 9.08
C ARG A 116 6.37 -16.57 10.26
N ASP A 117 7.28 -17.50 10.00
CA ASP A 117 7.74 -18.45 11.01
C ASP A 117 8.80 -17.81 11.91
N GLU A 118 9.73 -17.04 11.35
CA GLU A 118 10.74 -16.27 12.12
C GLU A 118 10.08 -15.22 13.04
N ILE A 119 9.03 -14.56 12.58
CA ILE A 119 8.32 -13.56 13.38
C ILE A 119 7.52 -14.19 14.53
N LYS A 120 6.89 -15.35 14.31
CA LYS A 120 6.21 -16.08 15.39
C LYS A 120 7.20 -16.57 16.45
N GLU A 121 8.38 -17.02 16.02
CA GLU A 121 9.42 -17.46 16.94
C GLU A 121 9.94 -16.30 17.79
N ALA A 122 10.20 -15.14 17.17
CA ALA A 122 10.56 -13.92 17.88
C ALA A 122 9.45 -13.43 18.84
N GLU A 123 8.17 -13.54 18.46
CA GLU A 123 7.04 -13.17 19.33
C GLU A 123 6.91 -14.10 20.55
N ASN A 124 7.10 -15.41 20.36
CA ASN A 124 7.08 -16.37 21.46
C ASN A 124 8.22 -16.13 22.44
N GLN A 125 9.44 -15.88 21.94
CA GLN A 125 10.60 -15.52 22.76
C GLN A 125 10.40 -14.19 23.50
N ALA A 126 9.77 -13.20 22.85
CA ALA A 126 9.41 -11.93 23.47
C ALA A 126 8.36 -12.09 24.58
N ILE A 127 7.33 -12.91 24.37
CA ILE A 127 6.27 -13.15 25.37
C ILE A 127 6.82 -13.96 26.56
N GLU A 128 7.65 -14.98 26.33
CA GLU A 128 8.31 -15.72 27.40
C GLU A 128 9.26 -14.84 28.21
N SER A 129 10.00 -13.96 27.54
CA SER A 129 10.93 -13.05 28.21
C SER A 129 10.22 -11.94 29.00
N VAL A 130 9.06 -11.45 28.56
CA VAL A 130 8.18 -10.52 29.33
C VAL A 130 7.50 -11.21 30.51
N LYS A 131 7.14 -12.51 30.40
CA LYS A 131 6.59 -13.28 31.53
C LYS A 131 7.61 -13.52 32.65
N ASN A 132 8.90 -13.54 32.32
CA ASN A 132 9.96 -13.88 33.27
C ASN A 132 10.64 -12.67 33.92
N ASP A 133 10.58 -11.46 33.35
CA ASP A 133 11.01 -10.20 33.99
C ASP A 133 10.42 -8.96 33.26
N PRO A 134 9.72 -8.04 33.93
CA PRO A 134 9.19 -6.80 33.32
C PRO A 134 10.26 -5.84 32.76
N LYS A 135 11.55 -6.04 33.05
CA LYS A 135 12.66 -5.22 32.52
C LYS A 135 13.15 -5.63 31.11
N THR A 136 12.47 -6.58 30.47
CA THR A 136 12.99 -7.29 29.28
C THR A 136 12.71 -6.62 27.91
N ILE A 137 12.12 -5.42 27.90
CA ILE A 137 11.95 -4.62 26.67
C ILE A 137 13.31 -4.36 25.97
N ASN A 138 14.40 -4.29 26.74
CA ASN A 138 15.76 -4.12 26.20
C ASN A 138 16.27 -5.34 25.41
N ASN A 139 15.82 -6.56 25.72
CA ASN A 139 16.25 -7.76 24.99
C ASN A 139 15.52 -7.87 23.64
N LEU A 140 14.27 -7.43 23.57
CA LEU A 140 13.51 -7.30 22.33
C LEU A 140 14.18 -6.28 21.38
N LEU A 141 14.53 -5.10 21.91
CA LEU A 141 15.28 -4.10 21.15
C LEU A 141 16.67 -4.62 20.74
N GLY A 142 17.34 -5.42 21.56
CA GLY A 142 18.62 -6.05 21.22
C GLY A 142 18.52 -7.16 20.17
N ALA A 143 17.38 -7.86 20.08
CA ALA A 143 17.13 -8.83 19.02
C ALA A 143 16.81 -8.13 17.68
N TYR A 144 15.98 -7.07 17.73
CA TYR A 144 15.73 -6.20 16.58
C TYR A 144 17.01 -5.48 16.11
N GLN A 145 17.86 -5.01 17.03
CA GLN A 145 19.15 -4.39 16.69
C GLN A 145 20.09 -5.38 16.00
N ARG A 146 20.15 -6.63 16.45
CA ARG A 146 20.95 -7.67 15.78
C ARG A 146 20.46 -7.97 14.36
N ILE A 147 19.15 -7.92 14.14
CA ILE A 147 18.57 -8.04 12.79
C ILE A 147 18.95 -6.83 11.93
N LEU A 148 18.89 -5.60 12.47
CA LEU A 148 19.33 -4.37 11.78
C LEU A 148 20.84 -4.35 11.47
N ASP A 149 21.68 -4.81 12.41
CA ASP A 149 23.13 -4.88 12.26
C ASP A 149 23.53 -5.92 11.18
N ASN A 150 22.82 -7.06 11.12
CA ASN A 150 22.98 -8.05 10.05
C ASN A 150 22.57 -7.51 8.66
N MET A 151 21.73 -6.47 8.62
CA MET A 151 21.36 -5.74 7.40
C MET A 151 22.26 -4.52 7.13
N GLY A 152 23.33 -4.30 7.92
CA GLY A 152 24.29 -3.21 7.73
C GLY A 152 23.88 -1.86 8.31
N TYR A 153 22.83 -1.79 9.14
CA TYR A 153 22.39 -0.56 9.79
C TYR A 153 22.84 -0.51 11.25
N THR A 154 23.91 0.26 11.53
CA THR A 154 24.30 0.57 12.91
C THR A 154 23.50 1.76 13.44
N LEU A 155 22.73 1.55 14.52
CA LEU A 155 22.14 2.65 15.27
C LEU A 155 23.21 3.20 16.21
N THR A 156 23.93 4.24 15.78
CA THR A 156 24.75 5.03 16.71
C THR A 156 23.82 5.77 17.68
N PRO A 157 23.99 5.61 19.00
CA PRO A 157 23.18 6.33 19.96
C PRO A 157 23.45 7.83 19.85
N PRO A 158 22.43 8.69 20.01
CA PRO A 158 22.62 10.13 20.01
C PRO A 158 23.50 10.53 21.20
N SER A 159 24.53 11.31 20.90
CA SER A 159 25.42 12.01 21.83
C SER A 159 24.71 13.12 22.59
#